data_AF-A0A533T8P1-F1
#
_entry.id   AF-A0A533T8P1-F1
#
_cell.length_a   1.000
_cell.length_b   1.000
_cell.length_c   1.000
_cell.angle_alpha   90.00
_cell.angle_beta   90.00
_cell.angle_gamma   90.00
#
_symmetry.space_group_name_H-M   'P 1'
#
loop_
_entity.id
_entity.type
_entity.pdbx_description
1 polymer ?
#
loop_
_entity_poly.entity_id
_entity_poly.type
_entity_poly.pdbx_seq_one_letter_code
_entity_poly.pdbx_strand_id
1 'polypeptide(L)' 'MDRGIIKTSLYALLLMSMLGLSGCTLGTAVQPWEKETLARPEMTFEGDKLDKAYTEHIYSSKEGASGGAGVGGGGCGCN' A
#
# COMPACT_ATOMS: atom_id res chain seq x y z
N MET A 1 -31.95 37.30 18.81
CA MET A 1 -31.13 36.45 17.91
C MET A 1 -29.74 36.39 18.51
N ASP A 2 -29.49 35.36 19.30
CA ASP A 2 -28.39 35.32 20.25
C ASP A 2 -27.08 34.98 19.55
N ARG A 3 -26.36 36.03 19.16
CA ARG A 3 -25.06 35.97 18.48
C ARG A 3 -24.03 35.09 19.25
N GLY A 4 -24.23 34.85 20.54
CA GLY A 4 -23.41 33.94 21.35
C GLY A 4 -23.63 32.46 21.05
N ILE A 5 -24.87 32.04 20.73
CA ILE A 5 -25.20 30.65 20.36
C ILE A 5 -24.63 30.32 18.98
N ILE A 6 -24.65 31.30 18.06
CA ILE A 6 -24.07 31.13 16.72
C ILE A 6 -22.55 30.96 16.80
N LYS A 7 -21.86 31.77 17.63
CA LYS A 7 -20.40 31.67 17.80
C LYS A 7 -19.96 30.36 18.45
N THR A 8 -20.67 29.90 19.47
CA THR A 8 -20.37 28.63 20.15
C THR A 8 -20.56 27.43 19.24
N SER A 9 -21.63 27.43 18.44
CA SER A 9 -21.88 26.38 17.43
C SER A 9 -20.82 26.39 16.32
N LEU A 10 -20.35 27.57 15.90
CA LEU A 10 -19.26 27.70 14.92
C LEU A 10 -17.93 27.14 15.45
N TYR A 11 -17.60 27.43 16.72
CA TYR A 11 -16.41 26.87 17.36
C TYR A 11 -16.50 25.35 17.53
N ALA A 12 -17.68 24.81 17.85
CA ALA A 12 -17.89 23.36 17.95
C ALA A 12 -17.69 22.64 16.61
N LEU A 13 -18.23 23.20 15.52
CA LEU A 13 -18.03 22.69 14.15
C LEU A 13 -16.57 22.73 13.72
N LEU A 14 -15.86 23.82 14.03
CA LEU A 14 -14.44 23.96 13.72
C LEU A 14 -13.59 22.93 14.49
N LEU A 15 -13.89 22.71 15.77
CA LEU A 15 -13.20 21.70 16.57
C LEU A 15 -13.45 20.29 16.01
N MET A 16 -14.69 19.94 15.68
CA MET A 16 -15.06 18.64 15.09
C MET A 16 -14.32 18.37 13.78
N SER A 17 -14.19 19.39 12.93
CA SER A 17 -13.46 19.29 11.66
C SER A 17 -11.97 18.99 11.88
N MET A 18 -11.32 19.64 12.85
CA MET A 18 -9.89 19.43 13.13
C MET A 18 -9.59 18.02 13.65
N LEU A 19 -10.48 17.43 14.45
CA LEU A 19 -10.31 16.05 14.92
C LEU A 19 -10.37 15.02 13.76
N GLY A 20 -11.22 15.26 12.75
CA GLY A 20 -11.40 14.35 11.62
C GLY A 20 -10.16 14.23 10.70
N LEU A 21 -9.31 15.26 10.64
CA LEU A 21 -8.11 15.25 9.79
C LEU A 21 -6.89 14.57 10.44
N SER A 22 -6.96 14.24 11.73
CA SER A 22 -5.81 13.66 12.46
C SER A 22 -5.52 12.20 12.09
N GLY A 23 -6.45 11.49 11.44
CA GLY A 23 -6.33 10.05 11.17
C GLY A 23 -5.27 9.65 10.14
N CYS A 24 -4.81 10.55 9.27
CA CYS A 24 -3.90 10.18 8.17
C CYS A 24 -2.43 10.00 8.60
N THR A 25 -2.05 10.48 9.79
CA THR A 25 -0.63 10.49 10.25
C THR A 25 -0.44 9.97 11.67
N LEU A 26 -1.52 9.60 12.38
CA LEU A 26 -1.46 9.07 13.74
C LEU A 26 -0.92 7.64 13.83
N GLY A 27 -0.74 6.96 12.70
CA GLY A 27 -0.01 5.69 12.64
C GLY A 27 1.49 5.95 12.69
N THR A 28 2.18 5.35 13.64
CA THR A 28 3.65 5.35 13.68
C THR A 28 4.17 4.90 12.32
N ALA A 29 4.90 5.78 11.62
CA ALA A 29 5.60 5.40 10.41
C ALA A 29 6.61 4.29 10.78
N VAL A 30 6.23 3.04 10.49
CA VAL A 30 7.05 1.87 10.79
C VAL A 30 8.35 2.00 10.01
N GLN A 31 9.46 1.98 10.74
CA GLN A 31 10.80 2.18 10.18
C GLN A 31 11.08 1.04 9.18
N PRO A 32 11.83 1.28 8.09
CA PRO A 32 12.01 0.28 7.03
C PRO A 32 12.47 -1.10 7.52
N TRP A 33 13.34 -1.16 8.53
CA TRP A 33 13.85 -2.39 9.15
C TRP A 33 12.87 -3.07 10.10
N GLU A 34 11.85 -2.37 10.60
CA GLU A 34 10.78 -2.97 11.42
C GLU A 34 9.82 -3.82 10.57
N LYS A 35 9.86 -3.68 9.24
CA LYS A 35 9.05 -4.44 8.28
C LYS A 35 9.64 -5.80 7.90
N GLU A 36 10.84 -6.14 8.38
CA GLU A 36 11.52 -7.40 8.05
C GLU A 36 10.67 -8.65 8.36
N THR A 37 9.80 -8.57 9.37
CA THR A 37 8.92 -9.68 9.77
C THR A 37 7.61 -9.77 8.97
N LEU A 38 7.26 -8.73 8.22
CA LEU A 38 6.01 -8.61 7.45
C LEU A 38 6.15 -9.01 5.97
N ALA A 39 7.36 -9.03 5.43
CA ALA A 39 7.63 -9.35 4.03
C ALA A 39 8.24 -10.76 3.90
N ARG A 40 7.55 -11.77 4.42
CA ARG A 40 8.09 -13.14 4.32
C ARG A 40 8.06 -13.62 2.86
N PRO A 41 9.06 -14.40 2.40
CA PRO A 41 9.08 -14.93 1.04
C PRO A 41 7.82 -15.72 0.67
N GLU A 42 7.14 -16.36 1.64
CA GLU A 42 5.93 -17.14 1.39
C GLU A 42 4.68 -16.27 1.17
N MET A 43 4.77 -14.96 1.41
CA MET A 43 3.68 -14.00 1.18
C MET A 43 3.75 -13.38 -0.22
N THR A 44 4.74 -13.73 -1.04
CA THR A 44 4.78 -13.30 -2.43
C THR A 44 3.69 -13.98 -3.23
N PHE A 45 3.11 -13.26 -4.21
CA PHE A 45 2.16 -13.85 -5.17
C PHE A 45 2.77 -14.97 -6.00
N GLU A 46 4.10 -14.98 -6.07
CA GLU A 46 4.90 -16.00 -6.73
C GLU A 46 5.16 -17.17 -5.78
N GLY A 47 4.95 -18.39 -6.27
CA GLY A 47 5.26 -19.62 -5.56
C GLY A 47 6.76 -19.97 -5.62
N ASP A 48 7.06 -21.26 -5.78
CA ASP A 48 8.43 -21.73 -5.96
C ASP A 48 9.09 -21.08 -7.19
N LYS A 49 10.31 -20.56 -7.02
CA LYS A 49 11.09 -19.91 -8.09
C LYS A 49 11.32 -20.83 -9.28
N LEU A 50 11.51 -22.12 -9.02
CA LEU A 50 11.74 -23.14 -10.03
C LEU A 50 10.45 -23.37 -10.85
N ASP A 51 9.31 -23.45 -10.18
CA ASP A 51 7.99 -23.61 -10.81
C ASP A 51 7.65 -22.41 -11.71
N LYS A 52 7.91 -21.19 -11.21
CA LYS A 52 7.79 -19.96 -12.02
C LYS A 52 8.66 -20.03 -13.27
N ALA A 53 9.94 -20.39 -13.12
CA ALA A 53 10.87 -20.43 -14.25
C ALA A 53 10.44 -21.44 -15.31
N TYR A 54 9.96 -22.63 -14.91
CA TYR A 54 9.43 -23.61 -15.86
C TYR A 54 8.16 -23.13 -16.54
N THR A 55 7.25 -22.53 -15.79
CA THR A 55 5.99 -22.00 -16.32
C THR A 55 6.27 -20.92 -17.37
N GLU A 56 7.13 -19.95 -17.06
CA GLU A 56 7.58 -18.93 -18.03
C GLU A 56 8.24 -19.53 -19.27
N HIS A 57 9.11 -20.53 -19.10
CA HIS A 57 9.73 -21.22 -20.22
C HIS A 57 8.70 -21.89 -21.12
N ILE A 58 7.68 -22.53 -20.54
CA ILE A 58 6.59 -23.17 -21.27
C ILE A 58 5.74 -22.14 -22.01
N TYR A 59 5.33 -21.05 -21.34
CA TYR A 59 4.54 -19.98 -21.95
C TYR A 59 5.29 -19.29 -23.09
N SER A 60 6.55 -18.90 -22.85
CA SER A 60 7.41 -18.29 -23.87
C SER A 60 7.59 -19.18 -25.10
N SER A 61 7.74 -20.50 -24.88
CA SER A 61 7.88 -21.47 -25.96
C SER A 61 6.58 -21.68 -26.75
N LYS A 62 5.43 -21.56 -26.08
CA LYS A 62 4.10 -21.79 -26.70
C LYS A 62 3.55 -20.55 -27.39
N GLU A 63 3.81 -19.36 -26.86
CA GLU A 63 3.16 -18.12 -27.27
C GLU A 63 4.03 -17.22 -28.15
N GLY A 64 5.27 -17.63 -28.46
CA GLY A 64 6.04 -17.02 -29.55
C GLY A 64 6.19 -15.49 -29.42
N ALA A 65 7.01 -15.05 -28.47
CA ALA A 65 7.61 -13.71 -28.42
C ALA A 65 6.74 -12.50 -28.03
N SER A 66 5.79 -12.61 -27.10
CA SER A 66 5.20 -11.41 -26.46
C SER A 66 5.52 -11.31 -24.96
N GLY A 67 6.61 -10.58 -24.65
CA GLY A 67 6.83 -9.82 -23.41
C GLY A 67 6.85 -10.59 -22.08
N GLY A 68 8.03 -10.70 -21.46
CA GLY A 68 8.23 -11.41 -20.19
C GLY A 68 7.29 -10.96 -19.06
N ALA A 69 6.89 -11.90 -18.20
CA ALA A 69 5.88 -11.74 -17.15
C ALA A 69 6.33 -10.92 -15.93
N GLY A 70 7.01 -9.79 -16.16
CA GLY A 70 7.59 -8.97 -15.11
C GLY A 70 7.11 -7.52 -15.17
N VAL A 71 5.91 -7.24 -14.67
CA VAL A 71 5.71 -5.97 -13.95
C VAL A 71 6.10 -6.27 -12.50
N GLY A 72 7.16 -5.59 -12.04
CA GLY A 72 7.90 -5.92 -10.82
C GLY A 72 7.01 -6.31 -9.63
N GLY A 73 7.22 -7.52 -9.13
CA GLY A 73 6.63 -7.95 -7.88
C GLY A 73 7.22 -7.14 -6.73
N GLY A 74 6.37 -6.35 -6.07
CA GLY A 74 6.44 -6.02 -4.64
C GLY A 74 7.78 -5.57 -4.04
N GLY A 75 8.66 -4.92 -4.80
CA GLY A 75 9.82 -4.19 -4.28
C GLY A 75 9.49 -2.72 -4.07
N CYS A 76 10.33 -1.96 -3.37
CA CYS A 76 10.12 -0.54 -3.02
C CYS A 76 10.01 0.45 -4.21
N GLY A 77 9.84 -0.04 -5.45
CA GLY A 77 9.48 0.80 -6.58
C GLY A 77 10.54 1.81 -7.02
N CYS A 78 11.81 1.62 -6.65
CA CYS A 78 12.90 2.41 -7.20
C CYS A 78 13.51 1.68 -8.40
N ASN A 79 13.23 2.21 -9.60
CA ASN A 79 14.05 2.03 -10.79
C ASN A 79 15.46 2.54 -10.52
#